data_AF-A0A838TR87-F1
#
_entry.id   AF-A0A838TR87-F1
#
_cell.length_a   1.000
_cell.length_b   1.000
_cell.length_c   1.000
_cell.angle_alpha   90.00
_cell.angle_beta   90.00
_cell.angle_gamma   90.00
#
_symmetry.space_group_name_H-M   'P 1'
#
loop_
_entity.id
_entity.type
_entity.pdbx_description
1 polymer ?
#
loop_
_entity_poly.entity_id
_entity_poly.type
_entity_poly.pdbx_seq_one_letter_code
_entity_poly.pdbx_strand_id
1 'polypeptide(L)'
;MRQIKLVIIYCCLILIIGCSKNTSDPIPPPPPPPPPPVTYDGTLRVMTYNIHHANPPASTTIIDVNAIANIIKQQNPDLVALQEIDVNNTRSGTSLNQAAELGRLTGLKFYFAKTIDFAGGEYGVAILSKYTMDVTRNILLPSPGAEQRTLATVLITLPDGKKIVFASTHLDAQAAETNRLLQINKIVEILQPETNPVII
;
A
#
# COMPACT_ATOMS: atom_id res chain seq x y z
N MET A 1 -51.83 52.61 -52.57
CA MET A 1 -51.04 51.98 -53.65
C MET A 1 -50.29 50.79 -53.06
N ARG A 2 -50.61 49.59 -53.56
CA ARG A 2 -50.07 48.29 -53.12
C ARG A 2 -48.57 48.21 -53.42
N GLN A 3 -47.77 47.79 -52.45
CA GLN A 3 -46.43 47.25 -52.67
C GLN A 3 -46.42 45.83 -52.08
N ILE A 4 -46.33 44.85 -52.98
CA ILE A 4 -46.28 43.42 -52.69
C ILE A 4 -44.84 43.11 -52.24
N LYS A 5 -44.67 42.66 -50.99
CA LYS A 5 -43.40 42.08 -50.54
C LYS A 5 -43.46 40.56 -50.68
N LEU A 6 -42.65 40.07 -51.61
CA LEU A 6 -42.37 38.67 -51.88
C LEU A 6 -41.67 38.04 -50.64
N VAL A 7 -42.31 37.06 -50.00
CA VAL A 7 -41.71 36.29 -48.90
C VAL A 7 -41.12 35.02 -49.50
N ILE A 8 -39.79 34.94 -49.53
CA ILE A 8 -39.05 33.73 -49.93
C ILE A 8 -38.88 32.87 -48.67
N ILE A 9 -39.55 31.72 -48.66
CA ILE A 9 -39.43 30.72 -47.58
C ILE A 9 -38.20 29.86 -47.88
N TYR A 10 -37.14 30.01 -47.06
CA TYR A 10 -36.00 29.11 -47.06
C TYR A 10 -36.40 27.81 -46.35
N CYS A 11 -36.57 26.74 -47.11
CA CYS A 11 -36.76 25.40 -46.58
C CYS A 11 -35.38 24.83 -46.21
N CYS A 12 -34.99 24.91 -44.94
CA CYS A 12 -33.81 24.22 -44.41
C CYS A 12 -34.05 22.70 -44.48
N LEU A 13 -33.44 22.02 -45.46
CA LEU A 13 -33.24 20.58 -45.42
C LEU A 13 -32.22 20.28 -44.30
N ILE A 14 -32.70 19.73 -43.19
CA ILE A 14 -31.84 19.13 -42.17
C ILE A 14 -31.45 17.73 -42.67
N LEU A 15 -30.22 17.59 -43.16
CA LEU A 15 -29.60 16.29 -43.42
C LEU A 15 -29.32 15.61 -42.08
N ILE A 16 -30.16 14.64 -41.72
CA ILE A 16 -29.92 13.74 -40.60
C ILE A 16 -28.84 12.75 -41.05
N ILE A 17 -27.58 13.03 -40.74
CA ILE A 17 -26.50 12.06 -40.88
C ILE A 17 -26.66 11.05 -39.75
N GLY A 18 -27.40 9.98 -40.03
CA GLY A 18 -27.44 8.81 -39.16
C GLY A 18 -26.10 8.10 -39.21
N CYS A 19 -25.32 8.16 -38.13
CA CYS A 19 -24.19 7.27 -37.93
C CYS A 19 -24.71 5.83 -37.76
N SER A 20 -24.70 5.06 -38.86
CA SER A 20 -24.81 3.61 -38.80
C SER A 20 -23.57 3.06 -38.10
N LYS A 21 -23.68 2.67 -36.82
CA LYS A 21 -22.64 1.87 -36.16
C LYS A 21 -22.59 0.53 -36.88
N ASN A 22 -21.50 0.26 -37.58
CA ASN A 22 -21.19 -1.07 -38.09
C ASN A 22 -21.13 -2.03 -36.89
N THR A 23 -22.04 -3.00 -36.86
CA THR A 23 -22.18 -4.01 -35.79
C THR A 23 -21.14 -5.12 -35.93
N SER A 24 -19.88 -4.79 -36.11
CA SER A 24 -18.78 -5.77 -36.26
C SER A 24 -17.67 -5.62 -35.21
N ASP A 25 -17.89 -4.84 -34.15
CA ASP A 25 -16.94 -4.80 -33.04
C ASP A 25 -16.95 -6.18 -32.33
N PRO A 26 -15.79 -6.84 -32.19
CA PRO A 26 -15.71 -8.09 -31.45
C PRO A 26 -16.23 -7.91 -30.03
N ILE A 27 -17.12 -8.81 -29.59
CA ILE A 27 -17.60 -8.83 -28.21
C ILE A 27 -16.37 -8.94 -27.30
N PRO A 28 -16.16 -7.99 -26.35
CA PRO A 28 -15.05 -8.08 -25.43
C PRO A 28 -15.16 -9.39 -24.62
N PRO A 29 -14.03 -10.05 -24.32
CA PRO A 29 -14.06 -11.29 -23.56
C PRO A 29 -14.76 -11.05 -22.22
N PRO A 30 -15.47 -12.06 -21.70
CA PRO A 30 -16.09 -11.94 -20.38
C PRO A 30 -15.02 -11.61 -19.33
N PRO A 31 -15.37 -10.82 -18.30
CA PRO A 31 -14.45 -10.55 -17.21
C PRO A 31 -13.99 -11.88 -16.59
N PRO A 32 -12.74 -11.96 -16.12
CA PRO A 32 -12.26 -13.15 -15.43
C PRO A 32 -13.18 -13.48 -14.24
N PRO A 33 -13.37 -14.76 -13.91
CA PRO A 33 -14.16 -15.14 -12.75
C PRO A 33 -13.58 -14.47 -11.50
N PRO A 34 -14.43 -14.10 -10.52
CA PRO A 34 -13.93 -13.59 -9.26
C PRO A 34 -12.99 -14.63 -8.63
N PRO A 35 -11.89 -14.19 -7.98
CA PRO A 35 -11.00 -15.11 -7.29
C PRO A 35 -11.81 -15.94 -6.28
N PRO A 36 -11.43 -17.21 -6.05
CA PRO A 36 -12.12 -18.05 -5.09
C PRO A 36 -12.15 -17.35 -3.71
N PRO A 37 -13.20 -17.55 -2.91
CA PRO A 37 -13.23 -17.05 -1.54
C PRO A 37 -11.98 -17.54 -0.80
N VAL A 38 -11.26 -16.63 -0.16
CA VAL A 38 -10.11 -17.00 0.68
C VAL A 38 -10.68 -17.77 1.87
N THR A 39 -10.50 -19.09 1.89
CA THR A 39 -10.93 -19.93 3.01
C THR A 39 -9.89 -19.82 4.11
N TYR A 40 -10.28 -19.23 5.24
CA TYR A 40 -9.47 -19.19 6.45
C TYR A 40 -9.62 -20.53 7.18
N ASP A 41 -8.57 -21.35 7.16
CA ASP A 41 -8.53 -22.67 7.82
C ASP A 41 -8.05 -22.59 9.28
N GLY A 42 -7.88 -21.37 9.81
CA GLY A 42 -7.27 -21.13 11.11
C GLY A 42 -5.75 -20.91 11.08
N THR A 43 -5.10 -21.05 9.92
CA THR A 43 -3.68 -20.77 9.71
C THR A 43 -3.49 -19.33 9.24
N LEU A 44 -2.50 -18.64 9.80
CA LEU A 44 -2.10 -17.29 9.40
C LEU A 44 -0.67 -17.30 8.86
N ARG A 45 -0.50 -16.89 7.60
CA ARG A 45 0.82 -16.75 6.96
C ARG A 45 1.32 -15.32 7.15
N VAL A 46 2.43 -15.16 7.85
CA VAL A 46 3.05 -13.85 8.11
C VAL A 46 4.40 -13.78 7.41
N MET A 47 4.71 -12.62 6.83
CA MET A 47 5.99 -12.32 6.23
C MET A 47 6.57 -11.07 6.90
N THR A 48 7.88 -11.04 7.12
CA THR A 48 8.61 -9.80 7.42
C THR A 48 9.72 -9.62 6.39
N TYR A 49 9.92 -8.40 5.92
CA TYR A 49 10.93 -8.12 4.90
C TYR A 49 11.41 -6.67 4.96
N ASN A 50 12.68 -6.49 5.28
CA ASN A 50 13.39 -5.25 5.01
C ASN A 50 13.70 -5.19 3.51
N ILE A 51 13.07 -4.26 2.81
CA ILE A 51 13.12 -4.20 1.34
C ILE A 51 14.24 -3.29 0.82
N HIS A 52 15.03 -2.67 1.72
CA HIS A 52 16.06 -1.72 1.37
C HIS A 52 15.55 -0.69 0.35
N HIS A 53 14.45 0.00 0.66
CA HIS A 53 13.76 0.96 -0.23
C HIS A 53 13.56 0.46 -1.68
N ALA A 54 13.35 -0.84 -1.84
CA ALA A 54 13.25 -1.55 -3.13
C ALA A 54 14.48 -1.39 -4.04
N ASN A 55 15.64 -1.04 -3.49
CA ASN A 55 16.90 -0.98 -4.21
C ASN A 55 17.58 -2.37 -4.22
N PRO A 56 17.78 -3.00 -5.39
CA PRO A 56 18.37 -4.33 -5.46
C PRO A 56 19.88 -4.29 -5.21
N PRO A 57 20.49 -5.30 -4.56
CA PRO A 57 21.93 -5.31 -4.29
C PRO A 57 22.83 -5.19 -5.52
N ALA A 58 22.33 -5.60 -6.69
CA ALA A 58 23.07 -5.55 -7.96
C ALA A 58 23.16 -4.14 -8.58
N SER A 59 22.45 -3.14 -8.03
CA SER A 59 22.47 -1.77 -8.54
C SER A 59 22.18 -0.75 -7.44
N THR A 60 22.95 0.33 -7.38
CA THR A 60 22.73 1.42 -6.40
C THR A 60 21.76 2.50 -6.89
N THR A 61 21.29 2.43 -8.14
CA THR A 61 20.50 3.49 -8.78
C THR A 61 19.10 3.04 -9.22
N ILE A 62 18.82 1.74 -9.15
CA ILE A 62 17.54 1.17 -9.57
C ILE A 62 16.62 1.02 -8.36
N ILE A 63 15.33 1.29 -8.54
CA ILE A 63 14.29 1.07 -7.55
C ILE A 63 13.26 0.15 -8.20
N ASP A 64 13.18 -1.08 -7.71
CA ASP A 64 12.37 -2.15 -8.30
C ASP A 64 11.30 -2.64 -7.33
N VAL A 65 10.25 -1.83 -7.19
CA VAL A 65 9.07 -2.16 -6.38
C VAL A 65 8.35 -3.41 -6.93
N ASN A 66 8.44 -3.67 -8.24
CA ASN A 66 7.81 -4.83 -8.86
C ASN A 66 8.49 -6.14 -8.43
N ALA A 67 9.81 -6.17 -8.32
CA ALA A 67 10.54 -7.33 -7.79
C ALA A 67 10.08 -7.68 -6.37
N ILE A 68 9.98 -6.68 -5.49
CA ILE A 68 9.47 -6.86 -4.12
C ILE A 68 8.03 -7.39 -4.12
N ALA A 69 7.13 -6.78 -4.90
CA ALA A 69 5.75 -7.23 -5.01
C ALA A 69 5.64 -8.66 -5.54
N ASN A 70 6.50 -9.06 -6.48
CA ASN A 70 6.53 -10.41 -7.01
C ASN A 70 6.92 -11.44 -5.95
N ILE A 71 7.92 -11.14 -5.11
CA ILE A 71 8.29 -12.00 -3.98
C ILE A 71 7.12 -12.12 -3.00
N ILE A 72 6.49 -11.01 -2.61
CA ILE A 72 5.33 -11.04 -1.70
C ILE A 72 4.21 -11.92 -2.28
N LYS A 73 3.85 -11.74 -3.56
CA LYS A 73 2.83 -12.58 -4.21
C LYS A 73 3.20 -14.06 -4.25
N GLN A 74 4.46 -14.40 -4.55
CA GLN A 74 4.93 -15.78 -4.58
C GLN A 74 4.83 -16.46 -3.21
N GLN A 75 5.12 -15.71 -2.12
CA GLN A 75 4.98 -16.22 -0.76
C GLN A 75 3.52 -16.28 -0.28
N ASN A 76 2.60 -15.57 -0.95
CA ASN A 76 1.17 -15.49 -0.61
C ASN A 76 0.90 -15.32 0.91
N PRO A 77 1.50 -14.32 1.58
CA PRO A 77 1.25 -14.05 3.00
C PRO A 77 -0.11 -13.41 3.20
N ASP A 78 -0.66 -13.55 4.40
CA ASP A 78 -1.88 -12.86 4.84
C ASP A 78 -1.56 -11.49 5.45
N LEU A 79 -0.42 -11.39 6.14
CA LEU A 79 0.10 -10.18 6.74
C LEU A 79 1.58 -10.01 6.40
N VAL A 80 2.00 -8.76 6.15
CA VAL A 80 3.40 -8.43 5.81
C VAL A 80 3.87 -7.24 6.63
N ALA A 81 4.96 -7.40 7.38
CA ALA A 81 5.69 -6.30 8.00
C ALA A 81 6.87 -5.90 7.10
N LEU A 82 6.89 -4.65 6.64
CA LEU A 82 7.93 -4.14 5.75
C LEU A 82 8.74 -3.06 6.43
N GLN A 83 10.06 -3.08 6.24
CA GLN A 83 10.98 -2.06 6.73
C GLN A 83 11.71 -1.38 5.57
N GLU A 84 12.18 -0.17 5.83
CA GLU A 84 12.87 0.70 4.87
C GLU A 84 12.00 1.12 3.68
N ILE A 85 10.85 1.72 3.98
CA ILE A 85 9.88 2.18 3.01
C ILE A 85 10.08 3.67 2.74
N ASP A 86 10.23 4.05 1.48
CA ASP A 86 10.23 5.44 1.04
C ASP A 86 8.85 5.91 0.56
N VAL A 87 8.55 7.18 0.85
CA VAL A 87 7.40 7.90 0.29
C VAL A 87 7.86 9.26 -0.24
N ASN A 88 7.67 9.50 -1.54
CA ASN A 88 7.97 10.75 -2.24
C ASN A 88 9.43 11.22 -2.06
N ASN A 89 10.37 10.28 -1.98
CA ASN A 89 11.77 10.54 -1.71
C ASN A 89 12.57 10.79 -3.00
N THR A 90 13.54 11.70 -3.02
CA THR A 90 14.37 11.93 -4.21
C THR A 90 15.21 10.72 -4.64
N ARG A 91 15.57 9.81 -3.72
CA ARG A 91 16.31 8.57 -4.07
C ARG A 91 15.44 7.51 -4.74
N SER A 92 14.14 7.52 -4.43
CA SER A 92 13.19 6.51 -4.89
C SER A 92 12.22 7.02 -5.97
N GLY A 93 12.09 8.34 -6.11
CA GLY A 93 11.11 9.02 -6.94
C GLY A 93 10.20 9.92 -6.09
N THR A 94 10.15 11.21 -6.43
CA THR A 94 9.41 12.24 -5.66
C THR A 94 7.88 12.12 -5.74
N SER A 95 7.37 11.19 -6.56
CA SER A 95 5.95 10.87 -6.68
C SER A 95 5.66 9.39 -6.38
N LEU A 96 6.59 8.66 -5.75
CA LEU A 96 6.45 7.25 -5.43
C LEU A 96 6.18 7.05 -3.94
N ASN A 97 5.01 6.53 -3.60
CA ASN A 97 4.73 5.96 -2.28
C ASN A 97 4.89 4.43 -2.37
N GLN A 98 5.99 3.90 -1.83
CA GLN A 98 6.28 2.47 -1.95
C GLN A 98 5.26 1.58 -1.22
N ALA A 99 4.78 1.99 -0.04
CA ALA A 99 3.75 1.23 0.67
C ALA A 99 2.44 1.12 -0.13
N ALA A 100 1.99 2.25 -0.68
CA ALA A 100 0.79 2.31 -1.50
C ALA A 100 0.94 1.49 -2.78
N GLU A 101 2.08 1.60 -3.46
CA GLU A 101 2.33 0.86 -4.70
C GLU A 101 2.46 -0.64 -4.46
N LEU A 102 3.12 -1.06 -3.37
CA LEU A 102 3.17 -2.48 -2.97
C LEU A 102 1.77 -3.01 -2.63
N GLY A 103 0.95 -2.24 -1.92
CA GLY A 103 -0.45 -2.59 -1.68
C GLY A 103 -1.22 -2.81 -2.98
N ARG A 104 -1.09 -1.86 -3.93
CA ARG A 104 -1.71 -1.94 -5.26
C ARG A 104 -1.25 -3.17 -6.05
N LEU A 105 0.06 -3.43 -6.11
CA LEU A 105 0.65 -4.52 -6.89
C LEU A 105 0.37 -5.92 -6.32
N THR A 106 0.21 -6.02 -5.00
CA THR A 106 -0.04 -7.29 -4.29
C THR A 106 -1.52 -7.55 -4.04
N GLY A 107 -2.38 -6.54 -4.19
CA GLY A 107 -3.80 -6.60 -3.81
C GLY A 107 -4.04 -6.55 -2.30
N LEU A 108 -3.02 -6.19 -1.51
CA LEU A 108 -3.11 -6.07 -0.06
C LEU A 108 -3.44 -4.62 0.33
N LYS A 109 -4.19 -4.45 1.43
CA LYS A 109 -4.35 -3.15 2.07
C LYS A 109 -3.02 -2.75 2.70
N PHE A 110 -2.71 -1.45 2.76
CA PHE A 110 -1.45 -0.97 3.33
C PHE A 110 -1.70 0.04 4.46
N TYR A 111 -0.76 0.09 5.39
CA TYR A 111 -0.60 1.14 6.38
C TYR A 111 0.87 1.53 6.42
N PHE A 112 1.17 2.81 6.22
CA PHE A 112 2.51 3.37 6.34
C PHE A 112 2.66 4.11 7.66
N ALA A 113 3.69 3.79 8.42
CA ALA A 113 4.07 4.46 9.64
C ALA A 113 5.38 5.22 9.38
N LYS A 114 5.26 6.54 9.18
CA LYS A 114 6.39 7.44 9.03
C LYS A 114 7.28 7.42 10.27
N THR A 115 8.57 7.23 10.07
CA THR A 115 9.58 7.32 11.13
C THR A 115 10.27 8.69 11.13
N ILE A 116 10.70 9.16 9.96
CA ILE A 116 11.41 10.44 9.77
C ILE A 116 11.03 11.10 8.44
N ASP A 117 11.30 12.40 8.34
CA ASP A 117 11.51 13.06 7.05
C ASP A 117 12.88 12.65 6.50
N PHE A 118 12.94 12.30 5.21
CA PHE A 118 14.19 11.87 4.58
C PHE A 118 14.21 12.24 3.10
N ALA A 119 15.32 12.85 2.65
CA ALA A 119 15.58 13.21 1.24
C ALA A 119 14.37 13.80 0.49
N GLY A 120 13.76 14.84 1.09
CA GLY A 120 12.62 15.57 0.52
C GLY A 120 11.27 14.87 0.63
N GLY A 121 11.23 13.64 1.12
CA GLY A 121 10.03 12.87 1.39
C GLY A 121 10.04 12.26 2.79
N GLU A 122 9.52 11.05 2.91
CA GLU A 122 9.34 10.35 4.18
C GLU A 122 9.96 8.97 4.13
N TYR A 123 10.36 8.47 5.31
CA TYR A 123 10.95 7.15 5.48
C TYR A 123 10.39 6.46 6.72
N GLY A 124 10.12 5.16 6.62
CA GLY A 124 9.63 4.40 7.76
C GLY A 124 9.37 2.92 7.50
N VAL A 125 8.35 2.39 8.19
CA VAL A 125 7.90 1.00 8.08
C VAL A 125 6.49 0.94 7.53
N ALA A 126 6.10 -0.20 6.98
CA ALA A 126 4.73 -0.42 6.53
C ALA A 126 4.21 -1.79 6.98
N ILE A 127 2.89 -1.89 7.00
CA ILE A 127 2.17 -3.15 7.18
C ILE A 127 1.25 -3.34 5.97
N LEU A 128 1.29 -4.52 5.37
CA LEU A 128 0.32 -4.96 4.37
C LEU A 128 -0.58 -6.06 4.95
N SER A 129 -1.86 -6.06 4.57
CA SER A 129 -2.83 -7.04 5.06
C SER A 129 -3.87 -7.43 4.01
N LYS A 130 -4.21 -8.72 3.94
CA LYS A 130 -5.42 -9.19 3.23
C LYS A 130 -6.71 -8.74 3.93
N TYR A 131 -6.65 -8.56 5.25
CA TYR A 131 -7.81 -8.35 6.11
C TYR A 131 -8.00 -6.87 6.43
N THR A 132 -9.13 -6.54 7.08
CA THR A 132 -9.41 -5.16 7.52
C THR A 132 -8.49 -4.78 8.69
N MET A 133 -7.92 -3.58 8.59
CA MET A 133 -7.18 -2.91 9.66
C MET A 133 -8.13 -1.94 10.36
N ASP A 134 -8.46 -2.21 11.62
CA ASP A 134 -9.46 -1.43 12.37
C ASP A 134 -8.85 -0.22 13.06
N VAL A 135 -7.72 -0.43 13.75
CA VAL A 135 -7.02 0.60 14.53
C VAL A 135 -5.56 0.56 14.15
N THR A 136 -5.01 1.68 13.71
CA THR A 136 -3.60 1.81 13.33
C THR A 136 -2.89 2.80 14.25
N ARG A 137 -1.69 2.46 14.73
CA ARG A 137 -0.87 3.35 15.58
C ARG A 137 0.54 3.44 15.05
N ASN A 138 1.15 4.61 15.19
CA ASN A 138 2.55 4.88 14.87
C ASN A 138 3.19 5.48 16.13
N ILE A 139 4.16 4.79 16.71
CA ILE A 139 4.74 5.15 18.01
C ILE A 139 6.25 5.25 17.89
N LEU A 140 6.77 6.47 18.02
CA LEU A 140 8.21 6.71 18.03
C LEU A 140 8.88 6.01 19.22
N LEU A 141 9.98 5.31 18.95
CA LEU A 141 10.77 4.58 19.92
C LEU A 141 11.98 5.39 20.39
N PRO A 142 12.45 5.23 21.64
CA PRO A 142 13.60 5.97 22.15
C PRO A 142 14.85 5.70 21.29
N SER A 143 15.49 6.78 20.82
CA SER A 143 16.67 6.70 19.94
C SER A 143 17.70 7.81 20.25
N PRO A 144 18.17 7.94 21.51
CA PRO A 144 19.06 9.03 21.89
C PRO A 144 20.37 9.00 21.08
N GLY A 145 20.69 10.11 20.41
CA GLY A 145 21.92 10.22 19.62
C GLY A 145 21.97 9.29 18.39
N ALA A 146 20.83 8.75 17.95
CA ALA A 146 20.72 7.86 16.81
C ALA A 146 19.56 8.27 15.88
N GLU A 147 19.48 7.63 14.72
CA GLU A 147 18.32 7.78 13.83
C GLU A 147 17.05 7.31 14.56
N GLN A 148 16.01 8.12 14.50
CA GLN A 148 14.71 7.82 15.10
C GLN A 148 14.16 6.50 14.58
N ARG A 149 13.59 5.67 15.47
CA ARG A 149 12.88 4.42 15.13
C ARG A 149 11.40 4.50 15.49
N THR A 150 10.57 3.63 14.91
CA THR A 150 9.13 3.60 15.20
C THR A 150 8.60 2.17 15.33
N LEU A 151 7.52 2.02 16.09
CA LEU A 151 6.66 0.85 16.15
C LEU A 151 5.33 1.19 15.45
N ALA A 152 5.04 0.48 14.36
CA ALA A 152 3.71 0.44 13.77
C ALA A 152 2.91 -0.69 14.42
N THR A 153 1.66 -0.43 14.81
CA THR A 153 0.73 -1.50 15.21
C THR A 153 -0.59 -1.36 14.47
N VAL A 154 -1.20 -2.49 14.13
CA VAL A 154 -2.54 -2.54 13.55
C VAL A 154 -3.36 -3.62 14.23
N LEU A 155 -4.61 -3.30 14.58
CA LEU A 155 -5.61 -4.28 15.00
C LEU A 155 -6.23 -4.90 13.74
N ILE A 156 -6.05 -6.20 13.57
CA ILE A 156 -6.57 -6.97 12.45
C ILE A 156 -7.77 -7.80 12.90
N THR A 157 -8.89 -7.69 12.19
CA THR A 157 -10.02 -8.63 12.32
C THR A 157 -9.90 -9.73 11.27
N LEU A 158 -9.75 -10.97 11.73
CA LEU A 158 -9.64 -12.17 10.91
C LEU A 158 -11.02 -12.62 10.38
N PRO A 159 -11.09 -13.49 9.36
CA PRO A 159 -12.36 -13.93 8.79
C PRO A 159 -13.29 -14.67 9.76
N ASP A 160 -12.74 -15.29 10.81
CA ASP A 160 -13.51 -15.94 11.88
C ASP A 160 -13.95 -14.98 13.00
N GLY A 161 -13.72 -13.68 12.83
CA GLY A 161 -14.06 -12.62 13.79
C GLY A 161 -13.07 -12.45 14.93
N LYS A 162 -12.04 -13.29 15.04
CA LYS A 162 -10.97 -13.09 16.03
C LYS A 162 -10.15 -11.86 15.68
N LYS A 163 -9.60 -11.24 16.72
CA LYS A 163 -8.74 -10.06 16.59
C LYS A 163 -7.32 -10.37 17.01
N ILE A 164 -6.36 -9.82 16.29
CA ILE A 164 -4.93 -9.87 16.62
C ILE A 164 -4.33 -8.48 16.45
N VAL A 165 -3.30 -8.18 17.22
CA VAL A 165 -2.45 -7.01 16.98
C VAL A 165 -1.25 -7.48 16.15
N PHE A 166 -1.07 -6.89 14.98
CA PHE A 166 0.11 -7.10 14.15
C PHE A 166 0.97 -5.86 14.17
N ALA A 167 2.27 -6.03 14.39
CA ALA A 167 3.20 -4.94 14.54
C ALA A 167 4.39 -5.06 13.59
N SER A 168 4.99 -3.91 13.28
CA SER A 168 6.23 -3.82 12.51
C SER A 168 7.14 -2.78 13.15
N THR A 169 8.41 -3.09 13.28
CA THR A 169 9.45 -2.18 13.75
C THR A 169 10.74 -2.41 12.99
N HIS A 170 11.66 -1.46 13.08
CA HIS A 170 13.04 -1.59 12.62
C HIS A 170 13.92 -0.97 13.71
N LEU A 171 14.64 -1.81 14.46
CA LEU A 171 15.43 -1.35 15.60
C LEU A 171 16.72 -0.66 15.15
N ASP A 172 17.42 -0.05 16.12
CA ASP A 172 18.68 0.64 15.88
C ASP A 172 19.78 -0.28 15.31
N ALA A 173 20.45 0.22 14.26
CA ALA A 173 21.48 -0.50 13.52
C ALA A 173 22.91 -0.23 14.01
N GLN A 174 23.09 0.60 15.05
CA GLN A 174 24.41 0.85 15.62
C GLN A 174 25.01 -0.42 16.26
N ALA A 175 26.35 -0.47 16.32
CA ALA A 175 27.05 -1.61 16.92
C ALA A 175 26.68 -1.80 18.41
N ALA A 176 26.65 -0.70 19.16
CA ALA A 176 26.23 -0.71 20.56
C ALA A 176 24.73 -1.03 20.69
N GLU A 177 24.39 -1.94 21.59
CA GLU A 177 23.01 -2.41 21.77
C GLU A 177 22.14 -1.50 22.64
N THR A 178 22.71 -0.46 23.24
CA THR A 178 22.04 0.42 24.22
C THR A 178 20.69 0.92 23.71
N ASN A 179 20.63 1.40 22.47
CA ASN A 179 19.38 1.88 21.88
C ASN A 179 18.40 0.73 21.62
N ARG A 180 18.86 -0.42 21.12
CA ARG A 180 17.97 -1.58 20.91
C ARG A 180 17.32 -2.02 22.21
N LEU A 181 18.06 -2.05 23.32
CA LEU A 181 17.50 -2.39 24.64
C LEU A 181 16.44 -1.38 25.09
N LEU A 182 16.68 -0.08 24.93
CA LEU A 182 15.68 0.97 25.23
C LEU A 182 14.42 0.81 24.36
N GLN A 183 14.60 0.52 23.07
CA GLN A 183 13.51 0.34 22.12
C GLN A 183 12.70 -0.91 22.45
N ILE A 184 13.35 -2.05 22.72
CA ILE A 184 12.70 -3.30 23.10
C ILE A 184 11.92 -3.11 24.40
N ASN A 185 12.50 -2.48 25.42
CA ASN A 185 11.80 -2.21 26.68
C ASN A 185 10.55 -1.36 26.45
N LYS A 186 10.63 -0.33 25.58
CA LYS A 186 9.46 0.48 25.23
C LYS A 186 8.41 -0.31 24.46
N ILE A 187 8.83 -1.19 23.54
CA ILE A 187 7.92 -2.08 22.81
C ILE A 187 7.19 -3.02 23.78
N VAL A 188 7.90 -3.64 24.72
CA VAL A 188 7.29 -4.51 25.75
C VAL A 188 6.29 -3.71 26.61
N GLU A 189 6.67 -2.51 27.07
CA GLU A 189 5.76 -1.62 27.82
C GLU A 189 4.45 -1.34 27.05
N ILE A 190 4.55 -1.14 25.73
CA ILE A 190 3.40 -0.84 24.86
C ILE A 190 2.54 -2.07 24.61
N LEU A 191 3.15 -3.24 24.36
CA LEU A 191 2.44 -4.42 23.84
C LEU A 191 2.03 -5.40 24.95
N GLN A 192 2.69 -5.40 26.11
CA GLN A 192 2.35 -6.29 27.22
C GLN A 192 0.89 -6.13 27.73
N PRO A 193 0.29 -4.91 27.77
CA PRO A 193 -1.09 -4.75 28.20
C PRO A 193 -2.15 -5.18 27.16
N GLU A 194 -1.75 -5.53 25.93
CA GLU A 194 -2.69 -5.94 24.88
C GLU A 194 -3.39 -7.24 25.28
N THR A 195 -4.72 -7.26 25.17
CA THR A 195 -5.55 -8.44 25.49
C THR A 195 -5.75 -9.38 24.31
N ASN A 196 -5.51 -8.88 23.08
CA ASN A 196 -5.51 -9.69 21.87
C ASN A 196 -4.12 -10.32 21.65
N PRO A 197 -4.01 -11.48 20.99
CA PRO A 197 -2.72 -12.02 20.59
C PRO A 197 -1.92 -11.01 19.75
N VAL A 198 -0.63 -10.90 20.05
CA VAL A 198 0.29 -9.98 19.38
C VAL A 198 1.29 -10.76 18.53
N ILE A 199 1.50 -10.30 17.30
CA ILE A 199 2.60 -10.73 16.43
C ILE A 199 3.43 -9.49 16.10
N ILE A 200 4.72 -9.51 16.41
CA ILE A 200 5.69 -8.43 16.15
C ILE A 200 6.96 -8.98 15.52
#